data_AF-A0A0N1EA16-F1
#
_entry.id   AF-A0A0N1EA16-F1
#
_cell.length_a   1.000
_cell.length_b   1.000
_cell.length_c   1.000
_cell.angle_alpha   90.00
_cell.angle_beta   90.00
_cell.angle_gamma   90.00
#
_symmetry.space_group_name_H-M   'P 1'
#
loop_
_entity.id
_entity.type
_entity.pdbx_description
1 polymer ?
#
loop_
_entity_poly.entity_id
_entity_poly.type
_entity_poly.pdbx_seq_one_letter_code
_entity_poly.pdbx_strand_id
1 'polypeptide(L)'
;SAKMTTSKGTIQGYNGIAINDDKHQVILQAQAWGSVGEQQTLQPAVKQLKQQLDKLNTDKSADKHTIKFTADSGFNSEVNLEYMAKSGFDTYIADNQFRKRNPLFKDSQTYETEQEKRRLKRSKGKPRLFISDDFHYDETTQTCLCPAGNGMWRSGVNVKSHNQEYTRFCGYLKDCKVCPLQQQCMRKPPIKTGRQVQFKNDESRKKLSYIDKMKVKIDSPMGRRQ
;
A
#
# COMPACT_ATOMS: atom_id res chain seq x y z
N SER A 1 -4.46 2.57 -13.55
CA SER A 1 -5.06 3.93 -13.56
C SER A 1 -5.21 4.45 -14.99
N ALA A 2 -6.42 4.35 -15.55
CA ALA A 2 -6.77 4.90 -16.85
C ALA A 2 -6.98 6.42 -16.81
N LYS A 3 -5.93 7.20 -16.57
CA LYS A 3 -5.97 8.67 -16.66
C LYS A 3 -5.00 9.16 -17.72
N MET A 4 -5.50 9.99 -18.62
CA MET A 4 -4.70 10.66 -19.63
C MET A 4 -4.70 12.15 -19.35
N THR A 5 -3.54 12.67 -18.93
CA THR A 5 -3.37 14.10 -18.70
C THR A 5 -3.03 14.80 -20.01
N THR A 6 -3.86 15.76 -20.41
CA THR A 6 -3.66 16.62 -21.60
C THR A 6 -3.44 18.07 -21.17
N SER A 7 -3.07 18.95 -22.10
CA SER A 7 -2.96 20.40 -21.83
C SER A 7 -4.29 21.06 -21.44
N LYS A 8 -5.43 20.37 -21.66
CA LYS A 8 -6.79 20.88 -21.39
C LYS A 8 -7.46 20.20 -20.19
N GLY A 9 -6.77 19.34 -19.46
CA GLY A 9 -7.32 18.63 -18.30
C GLY A 9 -6.98 17.15 -18.28
N THR A 10 -7.65 16.38 -17.43
CA THR A 10 -7.46 14.92 -17.33
C THR A 10 -8.68 14.20 -17.86
N ILE A 11 -8.48 13.37 -18.89
CA ILE A 11 -9.51 12.45 -19.41
C ILE A 11 -9.40 11.15 -18.63
N GLN A 12 -10.52 10.70 -18.07
CA GLN A 12 -10.63 9.40 -17.40
C GLN A 12 -11.10 8.36 -18.41
N GLY A 13 -10.29 7.32 -18.60
CA GLY A 13 -10.64 6.12 -19.36
C GLY A 13 -11.24 5.03 -18.47
N TYR A 14 -11.35 3.83 -19.06
CA TYR A 14 -11.84 2.63 -18.39
C TYR A 14 -10.68 1.69 -18.07
N ASN A 15 -10.77 0.96 -16.96
CA ASN A 15 -9.89 -0.17 -16.68
C ASN A 15 -10.57 -1.45 -17.17
N GLY A 16 -9.97 -2.14 -18.13
CA GLY A 16 -10.39 -3.49 -18.53
C GLY A 16 -9.73 -4.52 -17.61
N ILE A 17 -10.54 -5.28 -16.87
CA ILE A 17 -10.07 -6.37 -16.03
C ILE A 17 -10.48 -7.68 -16.68
N ALA A 18 -9.54 -8.62 -16.78
CA ALA A 18 -9.80 -9.98 -17.24
C ALA A 18 -9.21 -10.97 -16.25
N ILE A 19 -9.90 -12.09 -16.07
CA ILE A 19 -9.42 -13.26 -15.33
C ILE A 19 -9.32 -14.39 -16.34
N ASN A 20 -8.13 -14.95 -16.46
CA ASN A 20 -7.81 -16.04 -17.37
C ASN A 20 -7.34 -17.29 -16.62
N ASP A 21 -7.50 -18.44 -17.25
CA ASP A 21 -6.75 -19.63 -16.88
C ASP A 21 -5.32 -19.52 -17.42
N ASP A 22 -4.34 -19.76 -16.57
CA ASP A 22 -2.92 -19.73 -16.91
C ASP A 22 -2.50 -20.89 -17.82
N LYS A 23 -3.07 -22.08 -17.63
CA LYS A 23 -2.65 -23.26 -18.40
C LYS A 23 -3.15 -23.21 -19.83
N HIS A 24 -4.43 -22.90 -20.02
CA HIS A 24 -5.08 -22.92 -21.33
C HIS A 24 -5.24 -21.53 -21.95
N GLN A 25 -4.84 -20.46 -21.25
CA GLN A 25 -4.91 -19.08 -21.72
C GLN A 25 -6.34 -18.66 -22.13
N VAL A 26 -7.35 -19.24 -21.47
CA VAL A 26 -8.77 -18.96 -21.72
C VAL A 26 -9.23 -17.84 -20.80
N ILE A 27 -9.89 -16.83 -21.37
CA ILE A 27 -10.54 -15.77 -20.59
C ILE A 27 -11.83 -16.31 -19.99
N LEU A 28 -11.88 -16.42 -18.67
CA LEU A 28 -13.05 -16.90 -17.92
C LEU A 28 -14.01 -15.74 -17.61
N GLN A 29 -13.46 -14.56 -17.33
CA GLN A 29 -14.23 -13.36 -17.02
C GLN A 29 -13.52 -12.13 -17.59
N ALA A 30 -14.27 -11.17 -18.12
CA ALA A 30 -13.74 -9.86 -18.50
C ALA A 30 -14.79 -8.76 -18.30
N GLN A 31 -14.37 -7.60 -17.77
CA GLN A 31 -15.25 -6.45 -17.57
C GLN A 31 -14.49 -5.12 -17.64
N ALA A 32 -15.12 -4.11 -18.24
CA ALA A 32 -14.65 -2.73 -18.21
C ALA A 32 -15.24 -1.95 -17.03
N TRP A 33 -14.39 -1.18 -16.33
CA TRP A 33 -14.75 -0.40 -15.15
C TRP A 33 -14.43 1.07 -15.33
N GLY A 34 -15.44 1.94 -15.15
CA GLY A 34 -15.31 3.39 -15.21
C GLY A 34 -14.74 4.02 -13.93
N SER A 35 -13.69 3.42 -13.35
CA SER A 35 -13.08 3.92 -12.11
C SER A 35 -11.57 4.09 -12.25
N VAL A 36 -11.01 4.99 -11.44
CA VAL A 36 -9.58 5.32 -11.46
C VAL A 36 -8.72 4.21 -10.84
N GLY A 37 -9.23 3.56 -9.79
CA GLY A 37 -8.56 2.49 -9.07
C GLY A 37 -8.95 1.10 -9.58
N GLU A 38 -8.08 0.12 -9.41
CA GLU A 38 -8.34 -1.30 -9.72
C GLU A 38 -8.75 -2.08 -8.46
N GLN A 39 -8.38 -1.61 -7.27
CA GLN A 39 -8.64 -2.31 -6.01
C GLN A 39 -10.11 -2.71 -5.82
N GLN A 40 -11.06 -1.81 -6.07
CA GLN A 40 -12.48 -2.10 -5.84
C GLN A 40 -13.12 -3.03 -6.88
N THR A 41 -12.41 -3.38 -7.96
CA THR A 41 -12.98 -4.24 -9.03
C THR A 41 -12.72 -5.73 -8.79
N LEU A 42 -11.82 -6.09 -7.87
CA LEU A 42 -11.47 -7.49 -7.58
C LEU A 42 -12.66 -8.31 -7.11
N GLN A 43 -13.32 -7.89 -6.02
CA GLN A 43 -14.39 -8.70 -5.42
C GLN A 43 -15.56 -8.93 -6.39
N PRO A 44 -16.05 -7.91 -7.14
CA PRO A 44 -17.06 -8.13 -8.17
C PRO A 44 -16.61 -9.12 -9.25
N ALA A 45 -15.38 -9.00 -9.75
CA ALA A 45 -14.86 -9.89 -10.81
C ALA A 45 -14.75 -11.34 -10.31
N VAL A 46 -14.25 -11.55 -9.09
CA VAL A 46 -14.15 -12.88 -8.47
C VAL A 46 -15.53 -13.48 -8.19
N LYS A 47 -16.52 -12.67 -7.79
CA LYS A 47 -17.90 -13.13 -7.60
C LYS A 47 -18.51 -13.61 -8.92
N GLN A 48 -18.31 -12.86 -10.01
CA GLN A 48 -18.77 -13.26 -11.34
C GLN A 48 -18.08 -14.54 -11.82
N LEU A 49 -16.76 -14.64 -11.64
CA LEU A 49 -16.00 -15.85 -11.95
C LEU A 49 -16.59 -17.08 -11.25
N LYS A 50 -16.86 -16.98 -9.94
CA LYS A 50 -17.47 -18.09 -9.19
C LYS A 50 -18.82 -18.49 -9.77
N GLN A 51 -19.69 -17.52 -10.07
CA GLN A 51 -20.98 -17.80 -10.71
C GLN A 51 -20.83 -18.47 -12.07
N GLN A 52 -19.80 -18.14 -12.84
CA GLN A 52 -19.51 -18.81 -14.12
C GLN A 52 -19.00 -20.24 -13.91
N LEU A 53 -18.08 -20.45 -12.96
CA LEU A 53 -17.58 -21.78 -12.61
C LEU A 53 -18.71 -22.69 -12.08
N ASP A 54 -19.60 -22.16 -11.25
CA ASP A 54 -20.75 -22.90 -10.72
C ASP A 54 -21.73 -23.34 -11.84
N LYS A 55 -21.88 -22.52 -12.88
CA LYS A 55 -22.70 -22.88 -14.07
C LYS A 55 -22.05 -23.96 -14.93
N LEU A 56 -20.72 -24.01 -14.97
CA LEU A 56 -19.97 -24.97 -15.77
C LEU A 56 -19.80 -26.31 -15.05
N ASN A 57 -19.74 -26.30 -13.72
CA ASN A 57 -19.57 -27.50 -12.88
C ASN A 57 -20.92 -28.18 -12.56
N THR A 58 -21.68 -28.54 -13.60
CA THR A 58 -22.97 -29.25 -13.47
C THR A 58 -22.83 -30.67 -12.92
N ASP A 59 -21.70 -31.32 -13.12
CA ASP A 59 -21.39 -32.63 -12.54
C ASP A 59 -20.55 -32.47 -11.26
N LYS A 60 -21.16 -32.80 -10.12
CA LYS A 60 -20.60 -32.68 -8.76
C LYS A 60 -19.47 -33.69 -8.46
N SER A 61 -18.70 -34.13 -9.45
CA SER A 61 -17.43 -34.81 -9.20
C SER A 61 -16.40 -33.75 -8.85
N ALA A 62 -16.56 -33.16 -7.67
CA ALA A 62 -15.67 -32.15 -7.15
C ALA A 62 -14.38 -32.83 -6.72
N ASP A 63 -13.49 -33.11 -7.67
CA ASP A 63 -12.08 -33.17 -7.35
C ASP A 63 -11.77 -31.86 -6.62
N LYS A 64 -11.47 -32.01 -5.33
CA LYS A 64 -11.27 -30.92 -4.37
C LYS A 64 -9.93 -30.22 -4.65
N HIS A 65 -9.68 -29.87 -5.90
CA HIS A 65 -8.49 -29.15 -6.29
C HIS A 65 -8.63 -27.71 -5.83
N THR A 66 -7.70 -27.30 -4.97
CA THR A 66 -7.59 -25.91 -4.55
C THR A 66 -7.14 -25.09 -5.76
N ILE A 67 -8.05 -24.29 -6.31
CA ILE A 67 -7.76 -23.38 -7.43
C ILE A 67 -6.84 -22.28 -6.92
N LYS A 68 -5.69 -22.11 -7.58
CA LYS A 68 -4.75 -21.03 -7.30
C LYS A 68 -5.22 -19.76 -8.01
N PHE A 69 -5.13 -18.63 -7.32
CA PHE A 69 -5.56 -17.34 -7.85
C PHE A 69 -4.46 -16.30 -7.66
N THR A 70 -3.96 -15.73 -8.75
CA THR A 70 -2.93 -14.68 -8.72
C THR A 70 -3.54 -13.34 -9.12
N ALA A 71 -3.04 -12.25 -8.53
CA ALA A 71 -3.38 -10.90 -8.98
C ALA A 71 -2.21 -9.93 -8.77
N ASP A 72 -2.18 -8.87 -9.56
CA ASP A 72 -1.16 -7.82 -9.47
C ASP A 72 -1.27 -6.97 -8.19
N SER A 73 -0.28 -6.10 -7.99
CA SER A 73 -0.23 -5.23 -6.81
C SER A 73 -1.25 -4.09 -6.81
N GLY A 74 -1.90 -3.82 -7.94
CA GLY A 74 -3.03 -2.92 -8.08
C GLY A 74 -4.27 -3.42 -7.32
N PHE A 75 -4.37 -4.73 -7.08
CA PHE A 75 -5.45 -5.34 -6.29
C PHE A 75 -5.13 -5.53 -4.81
N ASN A 76 -3.90 -5.22 -4.38
CA ASN A 76 -3.49 -5.38 -2.98
C ASN A 76 -4.19 -4.36 -2.07
N SER A 77 -5.08 -4.85 -1.22
CA SER A 77 -5.68 -4.09 -0.12
C SER A 77 -6.09 -5.06 1.00
N GLU A 78 -6.17 -4.57 2.24
CA GLU A 78 -6.60 -5.39 3.38
C GLU A 78 -7.98 -6.00 3.13
N VAL A 79 -8.92 -5.20 2.61
CA VAL A 79 -10.29 -5.61 2.30
C VAL A 79 -10.33 -6.71 1.23
N ASN A 80 -9.50 -6.61 0.19
CA ASN A 80 -9.41 -7.64 -0.84
C ASN A 80 -8.76 -8.92 -0.33
N LEU A 81 -7.69 -8.82 0.44
CA LEU A 81 -7.00 -9.98 0.97
C LEU A 81 -7.84 -10.74 2.00
N GLU A 82 -8.61 -10.02 2.84
CA GLU A 82 -9.60 -10.61 3.71
C GLU A 82 -10.69 -11.35 2.92
N TYR A 83 -11.23 -10.71 1.88
CA TYR A 83 -12.23 -11.32 1.00
C TYR A 83 -11.68 -12.60 0.33
N MET A 84 -10.47 -12.54 -0.22
CA MET A 84 -9.85 -13.67 -0.89
C MET A 84 -9.52 -14.81 0.08
N ALA A 85 -9.14 -14.51 1.32
CA ALA A 85 -8.93 -15.53 2.35
C ALA A 85 -10.22 -16.33 2.67
N LYS A 86 -11.40 -15.71 2.51
CA LYS A 86 -12.71 -16.35 2.70
C LYS A 86 -13.27 -16.97 1.40
N SER A 87 -12.60 -16.74 0.28
CA SER A 87 -13.11 -17.15 -1.04
C SER A 87 -12.93 -18.64 -1.33
N GLY A 88 -12.04 -19.34 -0.63
CA GLY A 88 -11.69 -20.74 -0.92
C GLY A 88 -10.62 -20.91 -2.01
N PHE A 89 -10.17 -19.82 -2.64
CA PHE A 89 -9.03 -19.84 -3.57
C PHE A 89 -7.69 -19.79 -2.84
N ASP A 90 -6.71 -20.57 -3.31
CA ASP A 90 -5.31 -20.43 -2.89
C ASP A 90 -4.70 -19.18 -3.51
N THR A 91 -4.84 -18.05 -2.81
CA THR A 91 -4.60 -16.72 -3.40
C THR A 91 -3.17 -16.22 -3.19
N TYR A 92 -2.60 -15.54 -4.19
CA TYR A 92 -1.32 -14.85 -4.16
C TYR A 92 -1.46 -13.46 -4.80
N ILE A 93 -1.39 -12.40 -4.00
CA ILE A 93 -1.50 -11.02 -4.50
C ILE A 93 -0.27 -10.23 -4.04
N ALA A 94 0.55 -9.78 -4.99
CA ALA A 94 1.75 -9.02 -4.69
C ALA A 94 1.42 -7.67 -4.06
N ASP A 95 2.31 -7.12 -3.23
CA ASP A 95 2.23 -5.71 -2.84
C ASP A 95 3.23 -4.86 -3.63
N ASN A 96 3.11 -3.54 -3.55
CA ASN A 96 3.96 -2.61 -4.30
C ASN A 96 5.46 -2.69 -3.94
N GLN A 97 5.80 -3.31 -2.83
CA GLN A 97 7.16 -3.53 -2.35
C GLN A 97 7.66 -4.97 -2.58
N PHE A 98 6.85 -5.87 -3.15
CA PHE A 98 7.22 -7.27 -3.40
C PHE A 98 8.54 -7.40 -4.17
N ARG A 99 8.73 -6.57 -5.21
CA ARG A 99 10.00 -6.55 -5.97
C ARG A 99 11.20 -6.12 -5.14
N LYS A 100 11.05 -5.17 -4.20
CA LYS A 100 12.14 -4.74 -3.30
C LYS A 100 12.58 -5.86 -2.36
N ARG A 101 11.66 -6.74 -1.97
CA ARG A 101 11.93 -7.89 -1.11
C ARG A 101 12.44 -9.09 -1.88
N ASN A 102 12.65 -9.00 -3.19
CA ASN A 102 13.20 -10.09 -3.97
C ASN A 102 14.73 -10.12 -3.80
N PRO A 103 15.31 -11.24 -3.32
CA PRO A 103 16.75 -11.38 -3.14
C PRO A 103 17.57 -11.05 -4.40
N LEU A 104 17.01 -11.28 -5.60
CA LEU A 104 17.67 -10.98 -6.87
C LEU A 104 17.97 -9.48 -7.06
N PHE A 105 17.27 -8.60 -6.37
CA PHE A 105 17.46 -7.15 -6.46
C PHE A 105 18.11 -6.53 -5.21
N LYS A 106 18.56 -7.36 -4.26
CA LYS A 106 19.16 -6.89 -3.00
C LYS A 106 20.42 -6.07 -3.24
N ASP A 107 21.27 -6.51 -4.16
CA ASP A 107 22.57 -5.90 -4.43
C ASP A 107 22.55 -4.97 -5.65
N SER A 108 21.38 -4.43 -6.01
CA SER A 108 21.25 -3.57 -7.18
C SER A 108 21.93 -2.21 -6.97
N GLN A 109 23.08 -2.02 -7.61
CA GLN A 109 23.86 -0.77 -7.56
C GLN A 109 23.14 0.44 -8.18
N THR A 110 22.22 0.21 -9.13
CA THR A 110 21.52 1.27 -9.87
C THR A 110 20.12 1.56 -9.36
N TYR A 111 19.55 0.69 -8.51
CA TYR A 111 18.15 0.82 -8.11
C TYR A 111 17.87 2.12 -7.36
N GLU A 112 18.71 2.45 -6.37
CA GLU A 112 18.53 3.65 -5.54
C GLU A 112 18.69 4.93 -6.36
N THR A 113 19.69 4.97 -7.24
CA THR A 113 19.95 6.13 -8.10
C THR A 113 18.81 6.34 -9.10
N GLU A 114 18.31 5.29 -9.74
CA GLU A 114 17.15 5.39 -10.65
C GLU A 114 15.84 5.72 -9.93
N GLN A 115 15.67 5.29 -8.68
CA GLN A 115 14.52 5.68 -7.86
C GLN A 115 14.60 7.17 -7.51
N GLU A 116 15.79 7.67 -7.16
CA GLU A 116 16.01 9.07 -6.83
C GLU A 116 15.84 9.97 -8.06
N LYS A 117 16.34 9.57 -9.24
CA LYS A 117 16.08 10.27 -10.52
C LYS A 117 14.57 10.39 -10.80
N ARG A 118 13.82 9.28 -10.68
CA ARG A 118 12.36 9.28 -10.86
C ARG A 118 11.65 10.17 -9.84
N ARG A 119 12.10 10.15 -8.59
CA ARG A 119 11.57 11.02 -7.53
C ARG A 119 11.82 12.49 -7.86
N LEU A 120 13.04 12.88 -8.23
CA LEU A 120 13.41 14.24 -8.59
C LEU A 120 12.62 14.74 -9.81
N LYS A 121 12.42 13.88 -10.83
CA LYS A 121 11.57 14.22 -11.98
C LYS A 121 10.12 14.53 -11.54
N ARG A 122 9.55 13.71 -10.65
CA ARG A 122 8.18 13.92 -10.12
C ARG A 122 8.09 15.13 -9.18
N SER A 123 9.12 15.37 -8.38
CA SER A 123 9.15 16.48 -7.43
C SER A 123 9.58 17.81 -8.04
N LYS A 124 9.93 17.83 -9.34
CA LYS A 124 10.55 18.98 -10.02
C LYS A 124 11.83 19.45 -9.31
N GLY A 125 12.69 18.51 -8.96
CA GLY A 125 13.97 18.76 -8.28
C GLY A 125 13.86 19.07 -6.79
N LYS A 126 12.65 19.11 -6.20
CA LYS A 126 12.49 19.46 -4.79
C LYS A 126 13.11 18.40 -3.85
N PRO A 127 13.80 18.84 -2.78
CA PRO A 127 14.42 17.92 -1.81
C PRO A 127 13.36 17.13 -1.03
N ARG A 128 13.78 16.03 -0.39
CA ARG A 128 12.93 15.30 0.54
C ARG A 128 12.73 16.13 1.80
N LEU A 129 11.54 16.05 2.35
CA LEU A 129 11.31 16.55 3.70
C LEU A 129 11.60 15.44 4.71
N PHE A 130 11.84 15.83 5.95
CA PHE A 130 11.87 14.89 7.06
C PHE A 130 10.60 14.04 7.09
N ILE A 131 10.77 12.74 7.31
CA ILE A 131 9.74 11.71 7.50
C ILE A 131 9.68 11.34 8.98
N SER A 132 8.78 10.43 9.37
CA SER A 132 8.66 9.96 10.77
C SER A 132 9.98 9.45 11.34
N ASP A 133 10.79 8.81 10.51
CA ASP A 133 12.01 8.10 10.94
C ASP A 133 13.13 9.08 11.33
N ASP A 134 13.04 10.34 10.91
CA ASP A 134 13.97 11.40 11.32
C ASP A 134 13.63 11.95 12.72
N PHE A 135 12.50 11.55 13.31
CA PHE A 135 12.04 12.02 14.62
C PHE A 135 12.32 10.93 15.67
N HIS A 136 12.83 11.36 16.81
CA HIS A 136 13.14 10.45 17.90
C HIS A 136 11.93 10.27 18.80
N TYR A 137 11.19 9.18 18.59
CA TYR A 137 10.05 8.79 19.41
C TYR A 137 10.45 7.73 20.42
N ASP A 138 10.25 8.02 21.70
CA ASP A 138 10.38 7.06 22.79
C ASP A 138 8.98 6.57 23.19
N GLU A 139 8.73 5.30 22.93
CA GLU A 139 7.45 4.64 23.22
C GLU A 139 7.22 4.46 24.73
N THR A 140 8.28 4.31 25.52
CA THR A 140 8.20 4.09 26.98
C THR A 140 7.76 5.37 27.69
N THR A 141 8.41 6.48 27.36
CA THR A 141 8.07 7.79 27.96
C THR A 141 6.97 8.53 27.20
N GLN A 142 6.58 8.01 26.01
CA GLN A 142 5.68 8.68 25.06
C GLN A 142 6.09 10.11 24.75
N THR A 143 7.40 10.33 24.59
CA THR A 143 7.99 11.62 24.21
C THR A 143 8.51 11.56 22.79
N CYS A 144 8.58 12.73 22.13
CA CYS A 144 9.08 12.82 20.77
C CYS A 144 9.94 14.08 20.61
N LEU A 145 11.11 13.92 20.01
CA LEU A 145 12.00 15.01 19.62
C LEU A 145 12.04 15.14 18.10
N CYS A 146 12.01 16.37 17.60
CA CYS A 146 12.19 16.65 16.19
C CYS A 146 13.68 16.61 15.78
N PRO A 147 14.00 16.58 14.47
CA PRO A 147 15.38 16.63 13.97
C PRO A 147 16.18 17.86 14.43
N ALA A 148 15.50 18.93 14.84
CA ALA A 148 16.14 20.13 15.39
C ALA A 148 16.41 20.04 16.91
N GLY A 149 16.12 18.91 17.56
CA GLY A 149 16.28 18.70 19.00
C GLY A 149 15.13 19.22 19.87
N ASN A 150 14.17 19.95 19.30
CA ASN A 150 13.04 20.48 20.07
C ASN A 150 12.02 19.38 20.42
N GLY A 151 11.51 19.43 21.65
CA GLY A 151 10.43 18.58 22.11
C GLY A 151 9.11 18.85 21.38
N MET A 152 8.37 17.78 21.12
CA MET A 152 7.04 17.84 20.52
C MET A 152 5.98 17.46 21.55
N TRP A 153 4.84 18.14 21.52
CA TRP A 153 3.75 17.81 22.43
C TRP A 153 2.89 16.68 21.85
N ARG A 154 2.43 15.80 22.75
CA ARG A 154 1.54 14.70 22.40
C ARG A 154 0.13 15.26 22.13
N SER A 155 -0.27 15.27 20.88
CA SER A 155 -1.54 15.84 20.41
C SER A 155 -2.69 14.83 20.38
N GLY A 156 -2.39 13.53 20.44
CA GLY A 156 -3.40 12.47 20.51
C GLY A 156 -2.77 11.10 20.76
N VAL A 157 -3.50 10.26 21.49
CA VAL A 157 -3.14 8.87 21.80
C VAL A 157 -4.23 7.96 21.23
N ASN A 158 -3.86 6.78 20.72
CA ASN A 158 -4.77 5.79 20.13
C ASN A 158 -5.67 6.36 19.03
N VAL A 159 -5.13 7.27 18.20
CA VAL A 159 -5.85 7.81 17.06
C VAL A 159 -6.06 6.68 16.05
N LYS A 160 -7.31 6.30 15.83
CA LYS A 160 -7.67 5.23 14.89
C LYS A 160 -7.63 5.75 13.45
N SER A 161 -6.85 5.11 12.60
CA SER A 161 -6.83 5.34 11.16
C SER A 161 -6.54 4.04 10.42
N HIS A 162 -7.32 3.72 9.39
CA HIS A 162 -7.13 2.52 8.56
C HIS A 162 -6.92 1.22 9.37
N ASN A 163 -7.75 1.02 10.41
CA ASN A 163 -7.70 -0.14 11.31
C ASN A 163 -6.40 -0.27 12.13
N GLN A 164 -5.64 0.82 12.27
CA GLN A 164 -4.41 0.92 13.06
C GLN A 164 -4.52 2.07 14.05
N GLU A 165 -3.77 1.96 15.14
CA GLU A 165 -3.77 2.96 16.20
C GLU A 165 -2.43 3.69 16.22
N TYR A 166 -2.50 5.01 16.39
CA TYR A 166 -1.33 5.88 16.33
C TYR A 166 -1.25 6.82 17.53
N THR A 167 -0.02 7.11 17.92
CA THR A 167 0.31 8.24 18.78
C THR A 167 0.76 9.41 17.91
N ARG A 168 0.14 10.57 18.07
CA ARG A 168 0.39 11.77 17.26
C ARG A 168 1.09 12.85 18.06
N PHE A 169 2.19 13.36 17.53
CA PHE A 169 2.91 14.49 18.08
C PHE A 169 2.80 15.70 17.18
N CYS A 170 2.85 16.88 17.78
CA CYS A 170 2.88 18.14 17.08
C CYS A 170 3.98 19.03 17.67
N GLY A 171 4.72 19.72 16.79
CA GLY A 171 5.81 20.62 17.20
C GLY A 171 5.29 22.01 17.51
N TYR A 172 5.80 22.63 18.59
CA TYR A 172 5.43 23.98 19.04
C TYR A 172 5.52 25.01 17.92
N LEU A 173 4.44 25.78 17.74
CA LEU A 173 4.35 26.75 16.64
C LEU A 173 5.46 27.81 16.74
N LYS A 174 5.76 28.27 17.96
CA LYS A 174 6.86 29.22 18.23
C LYS A 174 8.21 28.68 17.74
N ASP A 175 8.52 27.42 18.06
CA ASP A 175 9.79 26.80 17.72
C ASP A 175 9.85 26.51 16.22
N CYS A 176 8.76 26.04 15.62
CA CYS A 176 8.70 25.74 14.20
C CYS A 176 8.80 26.99 13.31
N LYS A 177 8.35 28.16 13.79
CA LYS A 177 8.41 29.43 13.03
C LYS A 177 9.83 29.96 12.88
N VAL A 178 10.68 29.76 13.89
CA VAL A 178 12.06 30.27 13.92
C VAL A 178 13.11 29.18 13.63
N CYS A 179 12.67 27.95 13.38
CA CYS A 179 13.56 26.81 13.19
C CYS A 179 14.39 26.94 11.90
N PRO A 180 15.73 26.82 11.95
CA PRO A 180 16.59 26.88 10.76
C PRO A 180 16.33 25.71 9.80
N LEU A 181 15.84 24.57 10.31
CA LEU A 181 15.50 23.40 9.51
C LEU A 181 14.07 23.44 8.93
N GLN A 182 13.37 24.57 8.99
CA GLN A 182 11.96 24.67 8.59
C GLN A 182 11.74 24.21 7.14
N GLN A 183 12.60 24.59 6.19
CA GLN A 183 12.47 24.22 4.77
C GLN A 183 12.70 22.72 4.52
N GLN A 184 13.50 22.05 5.37
CA GLN A 184 13.70 20.60 5.34
C GLN A 184 12.57 19.86 6.09
N CYS A 185 11.86 20.54 6.98
CA CYS A 185 10.78 19.97 7.77
C CYS A 185 9.39 20.11 7.11
N MET A 186 9.08 21.26 6.49
CA MET A 186 7.74 21.57 5.96
C MET A 186 7.83 22.37 4.66
N ARG A 187 6.98 22.00 3.68
CA ARG A 187 6.91 22.70 2.37
C ARG A 187 6.45 24.14 2.47
N LYS A 188 5.64 24.46 3.48
CA LYS A 188 5.10 25.79 3.73
C LYS A 188 5.45 26.20 5.16
N PRO A 189 5.68 27.49 5.42
CA PRO A 189 5.81 27.99 6.78
C PRO A 189 4.59 27.60 7.63
N PRO A 190 4.80 27.25 8.91
CA PRO A 190 3.72 26.87 9.81
C PRO A 190 2.86 28.10 10.15
N ILE A 191 1.54 28.00 9.94
CA ILE A 191 0.60 29.12 10.18
C ILE A 191 -0.13 28.91 11.52
N LYS A 192 -0.93 27.84 11.62
CA LYS A 192 -1.77 27.54 12.79
C LYS A 192 -1.21 26.42 13.66
N THR A 193 -0.55 25.45 13.04
CA THR A 193 0.03 24.27 13.69
C THR A 193 1.44 24.06 13.18
N GLY A 194 2.31 23.55 14.06
CA GLY A 194 3.65 23.13 13.66
C GLY A 194 3.64 21.76 12.97
N ARG A 195 4.82 21.16 12.86
CA ARG A 195 5.00 19.86 12.21
C ARG A 195 4.22 18.78 12.98
N GLN A 196 3.44 17.99 12.27
CA GLN A 196 2.77 16.82 12.83
C GLN A 196 3.46 15.54 12.37
N VAL A 197 3.62 14.59 13.29
CA VAL A 197 4.14 13.24 13.03
C VAL A 197 3.31 12.21 13.79
N GLN A 198 3.24 11.00 13.26
CA GLN A 198 2.43 9.90 13.80
C GLN A 198 3.27 8.64 13.86
N PHE A 199 3.18 7.93 14.97
CA PHE A 199 3.86 6.65 15.20
C PHE A 199 2.82 5.58 15.48
N LYS A 200 2.94 4.42 14.85
CA LYS A 200 2.00 3.31 15.01
C LYS A 200 2.25 2.59 16.33
N ASN A 201 1.20 2.43 17.14
CA ASN A 201 1.25 1.80 18.46
C ASN A 201 1.46 0.29 18.36
N ASP A 202 2.29 -0.28 19.25
CA ASP A 202 2.67 -1.69 19.23
C ASP A 202 1.51 -2.69 19.38
N GLU A 203 0.45 -2.36 20.13
CA GLU A 203 -0.70 -3.28 20.27
C GLU A 203 -1.41 -3.55 18.93
N SER A 204 -1.45 -2.56 18.04
CA SER A 204 -1.93 -2.73 16.67
C SER A 204 -0.96 -3.49 15.77
N ARG A 205 0.30 -3.68 16.18
CA ARG A 205 1.27 -4.57 15.52
C ARG A 205 1.09 -6.03 15.93
N LYS A 206 0.46 -6.32 17.08
CA LYS A 206 0.24 -7.69 17.59
C LYS A 206 -0.80 -8.48 16.78
N LYS A 207 -1.73 -7.82 16.08
CA LYS A 207 -2.66 -8.48 15.16
C LYS A 207 -2.07 -8.51 13.74
N LEU A 208 -1.68 -9.69 13.28
CA LEU A 208 -1.23 -9.92 11.90
C LEU A 208 -2.36 -9.58 10.92
N SER A 209 -2.15 -8.53 10.13
CA SER A 209 -3.04 -8.13 9.04
C SER A 209 -3.07 -9.17 7.92
N TYR A 210 -4.10 -9.17 7.08
CA TYR A 210 -4.14 -10.01 5.89
C TYR A 210 -3.04 -9.64 4.91
N ILE A 211 -2.66 -8.35 4.82
CA ILE A 211 -1.47 -7.90 4.09
C ILE A 211 -0.20 -8.61 4.61
N ASP A 212 0.03 -8.65 5.92
CA ASP A 212 1.25 -9.23 6.47
C ASP A 212 1.29 -10.75 6.31
N LYS A 213 0.14 -11.42 6.44
CA LYS A 213 0.01 -12.85 6.11
C LYS A 213 0.32 -13.12 4.64
N MET A 214 -0.20 -12.29 3.73
CA MET A 214 0.06 -12.43 2.30
C MET A 214 1.53 -12.20 1.96
N LYS A 215 2.20 -11.23 2.60
CA LYS A 215 3.65 -11.01 2.44
C LYS A 215 4.45 -12.26 2.76
N VAL A 216 4.23 -12.85 3.94
CA VAL A 216 4.94 -14.07 4.36
C VAL A 216 4.67 -15.20 3.36
N LYS A 217 3.42 -15.36 2.93
CA LYS A 217 3.03 -16.38 1.96
C LYS A 217 3.70 -16.20 0.59
N ILE A 218 3.61 -15.01 0.00
CA ILE A 218 4.12 -14.75 -1.35
C ILE A 218 5.65 -14.67 -1.40
N ASP A 219 6.30 -14.26 -0.31
CA ASP A 219 7.76 -14.20 -0.22
C ASP A 219 8.39 -15.57 0.05
N SER A 220 7.60 -16.59 0.39
CA SER A 220 8.06 -17.98 0.56
C SER A 220 8.59 -18.57 -0.76
N PRO A 221 9.45 -19.60 -0.71
CA PRO A 221 9.95 -20.26 -1.93
C PRO A 221 8.85 -20.78 -2.85
N MET A 222 7.73 -21.25 -2.29
CA MET A 222 6.57 -21.69 -3.08
C MET A 222 5.79 -20.51 -3.65
N GLY A 223 5.57 -19.47 -2.84
CA GLY A 223 4.84 -18.26 -3.25
C GLY A 223 5.54 -17.51 -4.38
N ARG A 224 6.87 -17.46 -4.38
CA ARG A 224 7.66 -16.83 -5.47
C ARG A 224 7.63 -17.57 -6.79
N ARG A 225 7.15 -18.82 -6.80
CA ARG A 225 6.96 -19.62 -8.03
C ARG A 225 5.54 -19.46 -8.61
N GLN A 226 4.64 -18.80 -7.88
CA GLN A 226 3.29 -18.45 -8.38
C GLN A 226 3.33 -17.04 -8.96
#